data_AF-A0A6G8IND6-F1
#
_entry.id   AF-A0A6G8IND6-F1
#
_cell.length_a   1.000
_cell.length_b   1.000
_cell.length_c   1.000
_cell.angle_alpha   90.00
_cell.angle_beta   90.00
_cell.angle_gamma   90.00
#
_symmetry.space_group_name_H-M   'P 1'
#
loop_
_entity.id
_entity.type
_entity.pdbx_description
1 polymer ?
#
loop_
_entity_poly.entity_id
_entity_poly.type
_entity_poly.pdbx_seq_one_letter_code
_entity_poly.pdbx_strand_id
1 'polypeptide(L)'
;MFCHLASPDIPESLTPPPPMDAEAAPSPTVPVEEDRHPFLVSLGERVRTLRSRRGMTRKAVAIAADVSERHLANLEYGTGNASILVLLQVAEALQCPLAELIGDVSTSSPEWLLIREMLAGRPEADLRRVRMAIGSALGQGQADTDATRRTRIALIGLRGAGKSTLGQRLADDLGYAFIELSREIEKFAGCSIEEIHALYGTPAYRRYERRALEEAIQIYPEVVIATPGGLVSDAANFNLLLAHCTTVWLQADPADHMGRVAAQGDMRPMAASREAMEDLKRILAGRSAFYSKAELHFNTSAYGSVDAAFQALSDEVRALVSG
;
A
#
# COMPACT_ATOMS: atom_id res chain seq x y z
N MET A 1 -80.00 9.29 65.78
CA MET A 1 -79.26 10.56 65.92
C MET A 1 -78.84 10.95 64.50
N PHE A 2 -79.50 11.98 63.96
CA PHE A 2 -79.27 12.68 62.66
C PHE A 2 -77.79 13.06 62.45
N CYS A 3 -77.20 13.44 61.31
CA CYS A 3 -77.50 13.85 59.92
C CYS A 3 -76.11 13.95 59.21
N HIS A 4 -75.84 13.80 57.91
CA HIS A 4 -76.08 14.72 56.76
C HIS A 4 -75.34 14.09 55.52
N LEU A 5 -75.97 13.83 54.36
CA LEU A 5 -76.03 14.65 53.11
C LEU A 5 -74.64 15.10 52.58
N ALA A 6 -74.22 14.90 51.32
CA ALA A 6 -74.97 14.99 50.06
C ALA A 6 -74.32 14.26 48.84
N SER A 7 -75.22 13.73 47.99
CA SER A 7 -75.30 13.69 46.51
C SER A 7 -74.33 12.93 45.58
N PRO A 8 -74.84 12.48 44.39
CA PRO A 8 -74.29 11.40 43.56
C PRO A 8 -73.67 11.91 42.24
N ASP A 9 -72.83 11.09 41.58
CA ASP A 9 -72.66 11.17 40.12
C ASP A 9 -72.30 9.79 39.51
N ILE A 10 -72.88 9.57 38.34
CA ILE A 10 -72.99 8.34 37.56
C ILE A 10 -71.70 8.16 36.72
N PRO A 11 -71.17 6.93 36.53
CA PRO A 11 -69.99 6.73 35.69
C PRO A 11 -70.29 6.88 34.19
N GLU A 12 -69.32 7.48 33.51
CA GLU A 12 -69.25 7.77 32.07
C GLU A 12 -69.64 6.61 31.15
N SER A 13 -70.35 7.00 30.10
CA SER A 13 -70.72 6.21 28.94
C SER A 13 -69.52 5.63 28.19
N LEU A 14 -69.44 4.30 28.15
CA LEU A 14 -68.63 3.52 27.21
C LEU A 14 -69.10 3.77 25.77
N THR A 15 -68.26 4.39 24.95
CA THR A 15 -68.40 4.40 23.50
C THR A 15 -67.85 3.08 22.91
N PRO A 16 -68.53 2.46 21.93
CA PRO A 16 -68.10 1.18 21.36
C PRO A 16 -66.86 1.33 20.46
N PRO A 17 -66.03 0.28 20.33
CA PRO A 17 -64.88 0.31 19.43
C PRO A 17 -65.31 0.40 17.95
N PRO A 18 -64.52 1.07 17.09
CA PRO A 18 -64.81 1.17 15.66
C PRO A 18 -64.70 -0.20 14.95
N PRO A 19 -65.37 -0.38 13.80
CA PRO A 19 -65.49 -1.68 13.15
C PRO A 19 -64.15 -2.14 12.56
N MET A 20 -63.84 -3.42 12.73
CA MET A 20 -62.92 -4.14 11.85
C MET A 20 -63.63 -4.35 10.52
N ASP A 21 -63.07 -3.83 9.43
CA ASP A 21 -62.99 -4.51 8.13
C ASP A 21 -62.24 -3.64 7.09
N ALA A 22 -61.20 -4.25 6.51
CA ALA A 22 -60.77 -4.17 5.10
C ALA A 22 -59.25 -4.34 5.01
N GLU A 23 -58.81 -5.52 4.56
CA GLU A 23 -57.45 -5.76 4.07
C GLU A 23 -57.06 -4.66 3.07
N ALA A 24 -56.13 -3.80 3.47
CA ALA A 24 -55.46 -2.90 2.55
C ALA A 24 -54.57 -3.75 1.62
N ALA A 25 -54.93 -3.79 0.34
CA ALA A 25 -54.07 -4.34 -0.71
C ALA A 25 -52.65 -3.74 -0.60
N PRO A 26 -51.59 -4.53 -0.78
CA PRO A 26 -50.24 -4.00 -0.71
C PRO A 26 -50.08 -2.91 -1.78
N SER A 27 -49.72 -1.72 -1.34
CA SER A 27 -49.27 -0.62 -2.19
C SER A 27 -48.23 -1.14 -3.17
N PRO A 28 -48.26 -0.74 -4.46
CA PRO A 28 -47.26 -1.18 -5.41
C PRO A 28 -45.89 -0.76 -4.86
N THR A 29 -45.07 -1.75 -4.54
CA THR A 29 -43.66 -1.56 -4.24
C THR A 29 -43.07 -0.82 -5.43
N VAL A 30 -42.73 0.45 -5.24
CA VAL A 30 -41.81 1.14 -6.14
C VAL A 30 -40.60 0.21 -6.24
N PRO A 31 -40.22 -0.25 -7.45
CA PRO A 31 -39.05 -1.09 -7.55
C PRO A 31 -37.89 -0.28 -6.99
N VAL A 32 -37.30 -0.77 -5.90
CA VAL A 32 -36.01 -0.28 -5.42
C VAL A 32 -35.10 -0.37 -6.63
N GLU A 33 -34.76 0.76 -7.24
CA GLU A 33 -33.67 0.80 -8.20
C GLU A 33 -32.50 0.14 -7.48
N GLU A 34 -32.09 -1.04 -7.93
CA GLU A 34 -30.88 -1.69 -7.43
C GLU A 34 -29.79 -0.62 -7.46
N ASP A 35 -29.34 -0.15 -6.28
CA ASP A 35 -28.27 0.82 -6.16
C ASP A 35 -27.05 0.24 -6.89
N ARG A 36 -26.87 0.65 -8.14
CA ARG A 36 -25.83 0.09 -9.00
C ARG A 36 -24.51 0.55 -8.43
N HIS A 37 -23.66 -0.41 -8.05
CA HIS A 37 -22.38 -0.08 -7.47
C HIS A 37 -21.58 0.82 -8.46
N PRO A 38 -21.13 2.03 -8.05
CA PRO A 38 -20.53 3.01 -8.97
C PRO A 38 -19.35 2.48 -9.79
N PHE A 39 -18.55 1.60 -9.17
CA PHE A 39 -17.45 0.92 -9.86
C PHE A 39 -17.93 0.03 -11.02
N LEU A 40 -19.03 -0.73 -10.85
CA LEU A 40 -19.55 -1.63 -11.89
C LEU A 40 -20.12 -0.84 -13.06
N VAL A 41 -20.77 0.30 -12.79
CA VAL A 41 -21.22 1.23 -13.84
C VAL A 41 -20.03 1.75 -14.64
N SER A 42 -18.99 2.23 -13.95
CA SER A 42 -17.77 2.73 -14.59
C SER A 42 -17.03 1.65 -15.40
N LEU A 43 -16.99 0.42 -14.88
CA LEU A 43 -16.44 -0.76 -15.57
C LEU A 43 -17.22 -1.05 -16.85
N GLY A 44 -18.56 -1.05 -16.77
CA GLY A 44 -19.43 -1.27 -17.92
C GLY A 44 -19.27 -0.22 -19.02
N GLU A 45 -19.13 1.06 -18.63
CA GLU A 45 -18.84 2.16 -19.55
C GLU A 45 -17.49 1.99 -20.25
N ARG A 46 -16.45 1.55 -19.53
CA ARG A 46 -15.13 1.26 -20.11
C ARG A 46 -15.18 0.11 -21.11
N VAL A 47 -15.82 -1.02 -20.75
CA VAL A 47 -16.02 -2.17 -21.66
C VAL A 47 -16.72 -1.71 -22.94
N ARG A 48 -17.81 -0.93 -22.81
CA ARG A 48 -18.56 -0.39 -23.94
C ARG A 48 -17.71 0.53 -24.81
N THR A 49 -16.92 1.39 -24.19
CA THR A 49 -16.03 2.34 -24.88
C THR A 49 -14.94 1.60 -25.66
N LEU A 50 -14.27 0.63 -25.04
CA LEU A 50 -13.23 -0.17 -25.67
C LEU A 50 -13.77 -0.98 -26.85
N ARG A 51 -14.91 -1.64 -26.64
CA ARG A 51 -15.62 -2.34 -27.71
C ARG A 51 -15.91 -1.42 -28.90
N SER A 52 -16.40 -0.21 -28.62
CA SER A 52 -16.73 0.77 -29.67
C SER A 52 -15.49 1.26 -30.41
N ARG A 53 -14.38 1.53 -29.69
CA ARG A 53 -13.08 1.90 -30.28
C ARG A 53 -12.52 0.81 -31.20
N ARG A 54 -12.75 -0.47 -30.86
CA ARG A 54 -12.34 -1.64 -31.66
C ARG A 54 -13.31 -1.96 -32.80
N GLY A 55 -14.38 -1.19 -32.98
CA GLY A 55 -15.39 -1.42 -34.03
C GLY A 55 -16.19 -2.71 -33.85
N MET A 56 -16.24 -3.27 -32.63
CA MET A 56 -16.90 -4.54 -32.38
C MET A 56 -18.35 -4.34 -31.91
N THR A 57 -19.26 -5.20 -32.38
CA THR A 57 -20.62 -5.26 -31.83
C THR A 57 -20.63 -6.03 -30.52
N ARG A 58 -21.63 -5.81 -29.66
CA ARG A 58 -21.77 -6.57 -28.41
C ARG A 58 -21.82 -8.08 -28.68
N LYS A 59 -22.62 -8.50 -29.66
CA LYS A 59 -22.67 -9.89 -30.14
C LYS A 59 -21.30 -10.43 -30.57
N ALA A 60 -20.50 -9.65 -31.29
CA ALA A 60 -19.17 -10.08 -31.72
C ALA A 60 -18.22 -10.31 -30.53
N VAL A 61 -18.22 -9.41 -29.55
CA VAL A 61 -17.40 -9.58 -28.33
C VAL A 61 -17.91 -10.76 -27.50
N ALA A 62 -19.23 -10.93 -27.36
CA ALA A 62 -19.81 -12.05 -26.60
C ALA A 62 -19.38 -13.41 -27.17
N ILE A 63 -19.42 -13.55 -28.51
CA ILE A 63 -18.95 -14.76 -29.20
C ILE A 63 -17.44 -14.95 -28.99
N ALA A 64 -16.65 -13.90 -29.17
CA ALA A 64 -15.19 -13.97 -29.03
C ALA A 64 -14.73 -14.27 -27.58
N ALA A 65 -15.49 -13.82 -26.58
CA ALA A 65 -15.22 -14.05 -25.17
C ALA A 65 -15.87 -15.32 -24.60
N ASP A 66 -16.58 -16.11 -25.42
CA ASP A 66 -17.33 -17.30 -24.98
C ASP A 66 -18.31 -17.00 -23.82
N VAL A 67 -19.06 -15.89 -23.94
CA VAL A 67 -20.09 -15.48 -22.98
C VAL A 67 -21.41 -15.17 -23.67
N SER A 68 -22.53 -15.27 -22.94
CA SER A 68 -23.82 -14.87 -23.50
C SER A 68 -23.88 -13.36 -23.76
N GLU A 69 -24.55 -12.95 -24.84
CA GLU A 69 -24.74 -11.52 -25.15
C GLU A 69 -25.50 -10.78 -24.04
N ARG A 70 -26.42 -11.47 -23.34
CA ARG A 70 -27.10 -10.95 -22.15
C ARG A 70 -26.12 -10.67 -21.01
N HIS A 71 -25.17 -11.57 -20.78
CA HIS A 71 -24.18 -11.40 -19.72
C HIS A 71 -23.24 -10.23 -20.04
N LEU A 72 -22.83 -10.08 -21.30
CA LEU A 72 -22.06 -8.92 -21.73
C LEU A 72 -22.85 -7.61 -21.66
N ALA A 73 -24.17 -7.65 -21.94
CA ALA A 73 -25.04 -6.51 -21.77
C ALA A 73 -25.13 -6.08 -20.29
N ASN A 74 -25.33 -7.02 -19.38
CA ASN A 74 -25.34 -6.76 -17.94
C ASN A 74 -24.02 -6.13 -17.47
N LEU A 75 -22.88 -6.68 -17.92
CA LEU A 75 -21.56 -6.09 -17.66
C LEU A 75 -21.48 -4.63 -18.16
N GLU A 76 -21.89 -4.36 -19.40
CA GLU A 76 -21.89 -2.99 -19.96
C GLU A 76 -22.87 -2.03 -19.28
N TYR A 77 -23.96 -2.53 -18.69
CA TYR A 77 -24.92 -1.73 -17.93
C TYR A 77 -24.50 -1.54 -16.47
N GLY A 78 -23.44 -2.24 -16.03
CA GLY A 78 -23.01 -2.26 -14.64
C GLY A 78 -24.00 -2.98 -13.71
N THR A 79 -24.77 -3.94 -14.24
CA THR A 79 -25.74 -4.72 -13.49
C THR A 79 -25.19 -6.12 -13.17
N GLY A 80 -25.21 -6.49 -11.89
CA GLY A 80 -24.64 -7.75 -11.41
C GLY A 80 -23.10 -7.74 -11.33
N ASN A 81 -22.54 -8.72 -10.61
CA ASN A 81 -21.10 -8.86 -10.44
C ASN A 81 -20.54 -9.87 -11.45
N ALA A 82 -19.76 -9.39 -12.41
CA ALA A 82 -19.09 -10.27 -13.38
C ALA A 82 -17.95 -11.05 -12.70
N SER A 83 -17.83 -12.34 -13.02
CA SER A 83 -16.71 -13.13 -12.49
C SER A 83 -15.39 -12.65 -13.10
N ILE A 84 -14.29 -12.80 -12.36
CA ILE A 84 -12.96 -12.42 -12.86
C ILE A 84 -12.57 -13.18 -14.13
N LEU A 85 -13.02 -14.43 -14.26
CA LEU A 85 -12.79 -15.25 -15.47
C LEU A 85 -13.52 -14.68 -16.68
N VAL A 86 -14.77 -14.23 -16.50
CA VAL A 86 -15.50 -13.52 -17.56
C VAL A 86 -14.79 -12.23 -17.95
N LEU A 87 -14.30 -11.46 -16.97
CA LEU A 87 -13.55 -10.24 -17.26
C LEU A 87 -12.26 -10.52 -18.02
N LEU A 88 -11.56 -11.62 -17.71
CA LEU A 88 -10.37 -12.06 -18.46
C LEU A 88 -10.72 -12.43 -19.90
N GLN A 89 -11.76 -13.22 -20.13
CA GLN A 89 -12.21 -13.60 -21.47
C GLN A 89 -12.63 -12.38 -22.30
N VAL A 90 -13.34 -11.43 -21.69
CA VAL A 90 -13.72 -10.17 -22.33
C VAL A 90 -12.49 -9.32 -22.66
N ALA A 91 -11.48 -9.29 -21.77
CA ALA A 91 -10.23 -8.58 -22.01
C ALA A 91 -9.45 -9.19 -23.19
N GLU A 92 -9.36 -10.51 -23.27
CA GLU A 92 -8.77 -11.25 -24.39
C GLU A 92 -9.52 -10.96 -25.71
N ALA A 93 -10.85 -11.03 -25.69
CA ALA A 93 -11.68 -10.72 -26.85
C ALA A 93 -11.52 -9.27 -27.35
N LEU A 94 -11.32 -8.33 -26.43
CA LEU A 94 -11.04 -6.92 -26.72
C LEU A 94 -9.55 -6.65 -27.01
N GLN A 95 -8.69 -7.68 -26.92
CA GLN A 95 -7.24 -7.59 -27.10
C GLN A 95 -6.61 -6.49 -26.24
N CYS A 96 -7.04 -6.41 -24.98
CA CYS A 96 -6.56 -5.46 -24.00
C CYS A 96 -6.16 -6.17 -22.70
N PRO A 97 -5.22 -5.62 -21.92
CA PRO A 97 -4.97 -6.12 -20.58
C PRO A 97 -6.19 -5.90 -19.66
N LEU A 98 -6.44 -6.83 -18.73
CA LEU A 98 -7.55 -6.75 -17.77
C LEU A 98 -7.58 -5.42 -16.98
N ALA A 99 -6.41 -4.85 -16.71
CA ALA A 99 -6.27 -3.55 -16.04
C ALA A 99 -7.01 -2.41 -16.76
N GLU A 100 -7.13 -2.48 -18.09
CA GLU A 100 -7.85 -1.49 -18.91
C GLU A 100 -9.37 -1.57 -18.69
N LEU A 101 -9.90 -2.77 -18.40
CA LEU A 101 -11.30 -2.94 -18.01
C LEU A 101 -11.55 -2.36 -16.61
N ILE A 102 -10.67 -2.70 -15.66
CA ILE A 102 -10.80 -2.32 -14.25
C ILE A 102 -10.55 -0.81 -14.05
N GLY A 103 -9.88 -0.15 -15.00
CA GLY A 103 -9.64 1.31 -14.96
C GLY A 103 -8.39 1.67 -14.16
N ASP A 104 -7.33 0.87 -14.29
CA ASP A 104 -6.04 1.14 -13.67
C ASP A 104 -5.44 2.49 -14.14
N VAL A 105 -4.69 3.16 -13.26
CA VAL A 105 -4.07 4.47 -13.55
C VAL A 105 -3.17 4.39 -14.79
N SER A 106 -2.52 3.25 -15.05
CA SER A 106 -1.70 3.03 -16.26
C SER A 106 -2.50 3.02 -17.58
N THR A 107 -3.83 3.02 -17.51
CA THR A 107 -4.73 3.06 -18.67
C THR A 107 -5.57 4.33 -18.75
N SER A 108 -5.35 5.26 -17.83
CA SER A 108 -6.10 6.52 -17.74
C SER A 108 -5.74 7.53 -18.84
N SER A 109 -4.56 7.40 -19.47
CA SER A 109 -4.06 8.29 -20.52
C SER A 109 -3.42 7.48 -21.66
N PRO A 110 -3.60 7.90 -22.94
CA PRO A 110 -2.86 7.32 -24.06
C PRO A 110 -1.34 7.34 -23.86
N GLU A 111 -0.79 8.40 -23.26
CA GLU A 111 0.66 8.47 -22.97
C GLU A 111 1.10 7.39 -21.98
N TRP A 112 0.30 7.12 -20.94
CA TRP A 112 0.59 6.04 -19.99
C TRP A 112 0.60 4.66 -20.68
N LEU A 113 -0.32 4.44 -21.62
CA LEU A 113 -0.36 3.21 -22.41
C LEU A 113 0.87 3.06 -23.30
N LEU A 114 1.26 4.11 -24.03
CA LEU A 114 2.43 4.10 -24.90
C LEU A 114 3.73 3.89 -24.10
N ILE A 115 3.89 4.59 -22.97
CA ILE A 115 5.05 4.40 -22.08
C ILE A 115 5.09 2.97 -21.55
N ARG A 116 3.97 2.44 -21.08
CA ARG A 116 3.90 1.06 -20.56
C ARG A 116 4.28 0.03 -21.62
N GLU A 117 3.80 0.20 -22.85
CA GLU A 117 4.13 -0.70 -23.97
C GLU A 117 5.63 -0.66 -24.29
N MET A 118 6.26 0.52 -24.28
CA MET A 118 7.71 0.65 -24.49
C MET A 118 8.54 -0.08 -23.42
N LEU A 119 8.04 -0.12 -22.19
CA LEU A 119 8.68 -0.73 -21.03
C LEU A 119 8.35 -2.22 -20.87
N ALA A 120 7.29 -2.70 -21.51
CA ALA A 120 6.88 -4.10 -21.41
C ALA A 120 7.99 -5.04 -21.90
N GLY A 121 8.27 -6.09 -21.12
CA GLY A 121 9.28 -7.11 -21.46
C GLY A 121 10.74 -6.63 -21.41
N ARG A 122 11.02 -5.39 -20.99
CA ARG A 122 12.39 -4.89 -20.86
C ARG A 122 13.11 -5.51 -19.64
N PRO A 123 14.41 -5.78 -19.74
CA PRO A 123 15.22 -6.20 -18.58
C PRO A 123 15.19 -5.18 -17.44
N GLU A 124 15.34 -5.64 -16.20
CA GLU A 124 15.32 -4.79 -15.00
C GLU A 124 16.37 -3.66 -15.04
N ALA A 125 17.52 -3.91 -15.66
CA ALA A 125 18.57 -2.91 -15.86
C ALA A 125 18.10 -1.74 -16.75
N ASP A 126 17.29 -2.01 -17.76
CA ASP A 126 16.75 -1.00 -18.68
C ASP A 126 15.64 -0.21 -18.00
N LEU A 127 14.75 -0.90 -17.27
CA LEU A 127 13.72 -0.27 -16.45
C LEU A 127 14.34 0.65 -15.38
N ARG A 128 15.46 0.24 -14.77
CA ARG A 128 16.23 1.10 -13.86
C ARG A 128 16.74 2.35 -14.56
N ARG A 129 17.33 2.23 -15.76
CA ARG A 129 17.82 3.41 -16.51
C ARG A 129 16.68 4.38 -16.85
N VAL A 130 15.53 3.86 -17.30
CA VAL A 130 14.36 4.70 -17.58
C VAL A 130 13.85 5.39 -16.32
N ARG A 131 13.73 4.67 -15.20
CA ARG A 131 13.31 5.26 -13.91
C ARG A 131 14.21 6.43 -13.51
N MET A 132 15.54 6.26 -13.63
CA MET A 132 16.49 7.34 -13.32
C MET A 132 16.34 8.53 -14.27
N ALA A 133 16.16 8.28 -15.56
CA ALA A 133 15.97 9.33 -16.57
C ALA A 133 14.68 10.12 -16.35
N ILE A 134 13.57 9.44 -16.04
CA ILE A 134 12.29 10.08 -15.71
C ILE A 134 12.43 10.93 -14.44
N GLY A 135 13.08 10.40 -13.40
CA GLY A 135 13.33 11.15 -12.17
C GLY A 135 14.10 12.45 -12.42
N SER A 136 15.15 12.39 -13.24
CA SER A 136 15.92 13.56 -13.65
C SER A 136 15.10 14.56 -14.48
N ALA A 137 14.35 14.07 -15.46
CA ALA A 137 13.54 14.92 -16.36
C ALA A 137 12.37 15.62 -15.64
N LEU A 138 11.79 14.98 -14.63
CA LEU A 138 10.67 15.51 -13.85
C LEU A 138 11.11 16.28 -12.59
N GLY A 139 12.41 16.51 -12.40
CA GLY A 139 12.93 17.23 -11.24
C GLY A 139 12.83 16.46 -9.91
N GLN A 140 12.48 15.17 -9.93
CA GLN A 140 12.40 14.30 -8.75
C GLN A 140 13.80 13.86 -8.23
N GLY A 141 14.71 14.83 -8.14
CA GLY A 141 16.12 14.62 -7.79
C GLY A 141 17.03 15.80 -8.13
N GLN A 142 16.51 16.89 -8.71
CA GLN A 142 17.31 18.07 -9.12
C GLN A 142 17.82 18.93 -7.96
N ALA A 143 17.33 18.73 -6.73
CA ALA A 143 17.83 19.46 -5.57
C ALA A 143 19.15 18.89 -5.02
N ASP A 144 19.43 17.61 -5.26
CA ASP A 144 20.63 16.96 -4.75
C ASP A 144 21.65 16.70 -5.85
N THR A 145 22.83 17.26 -5.63
CA THR A 145 24.01 16.84 -6.38
C THR A 145 24.36 15.41 -5.98
N ASP A 146 25.07 14.69 -6.84
CA ASP A 146 25.59 13.37 -6.51
C ASP A 146 26.51 13.41 -5.26
N ALA A 147 27.03 14.58 -4.90
CA ALA A 147 27.75 14.82 -3.66
C ALA A 147 26.84 14.85 -2.42
N THR A 148 25.70 15.54 -2.45
CA THR A 148 24.77 15.58 -1.30
C THR A 148 24.03 14.25 -1.11
N ARG A 149 23.83 13.48 -2.19
CA ARG A 149 23.29 12.11 -2.08
C ARG A 149 24.25 11.15 -1.38
N ARG A 150 25.57 11.33 -1.59
CA ARG A 150 26.63 10.52 -0.97
C ARG A 150 26.69 10.70 0.55
N THR A 151 26.37 11.88 1.06
CA THR A 151 26.42 12.18 2.51
C THR A 151 25.15 11.81 3.27
N ARG A 152 24.07 11.42 2.57
CA ARG A 152 22.85 10.86 3.19
C ARG A 152 22.80 9.35 2.99
N ILE A 153 23.03 8.59 4.05
CA ILE A 153 23.09 7.13 4.01
C ILE A 153 21.79 6.56 4.57
N ALA A 154 21.05 5.81 3.77
CA ALA A 154 19.83 5.14 4.20
C ALA A 154 20.05 3.63 4.38
N LEU A 155 19.86 3.14 5.61
CA LEU A 155 19.92 1.73 5.94
C LEU A 155 18.54 1.09 5.78
N ILE A 156 18.42 0.18 4.83
CA ILE A 156 17.21 -0.60 4.56
C ILE A 156 17.40 -2.07 4.94
N GLY A 157 16.29 -2.76 5.24
CA GLY A 157 16.30 -4.17 5.62
C GLY A 157 15.26 -4.48 6.70
N LEU A 158 15.03 -5.75 6.97
CA LEU A 158 14.04 -6.15 7.98
C LEU A 158 14.45 -5.79 9.40
N ARG A 159 13.47 -5.75 10.31
CA ARG A 159 13.72 -5.61 11.75
C ARG A 159 14.67 -6.72 12.22
N GLY A 160 15.64 -6.39 13.07
CA GLY A 160 16.72 -7.32 13.43
C GLY A 160 17.93 -7.34 12.48
N ALA A 161 17.89 -6.66 11.33
CA ALA A 161 19.07 -6.52 10.44
C ALA A 161 20.23 -5.70 11.05
N GLY A 162 20.07 -5.11 12.24
CA GLY A 162 21.11 -4.29 12.86
C GLY A 162 21.12 -2.81 12.44
N LYS A 163 20.10 -2.31 11.72
CA LYS A 163 20.00 -0.91 11.27
C LYS A 163 20.23 0.12 12.38
N SER A 164 19.60 -0.05 13.54
CA SER A 164 19.74 0.88 14.65
C SER A 164 21.15 0.85 15.26
N THR A 165 21.66 -0.35 15.54
CA THR A 165 22.96 -0.55 16.19
C THR A 165 24.13 -0.15 15.29
N LEU A 166 24.16 -0.66 14.05
CA LEU A 166 25.22 -0.34 13.09
C LEU A 166 25.08 1.08 12.56
N GLY A 167 23.84 1.57 12.38
CA GLY A 167 23.60 2.92 11.91
C GLY A 167 24.03 4.01 12.88
N GLN A 168 23.76 3.86 14.18
CA GLN A 168 24.25 4.81 15.18
C GLN A 168 25.78 4.87 15.18
N ARG A 169 26.44 3.70 15.19
CA ARG A 169 27.91 3.65 15.15
C ARG A 169 28.49 4.24 13.87
N LEU A 170 27.84 4.00 12.74
CA LEU A 170 28.25 4.55 11.44
C LEU A 170 28.10 6.08 11.43
N ALA A 171 27.02 6.60 12.00
CA ALA A 171 26.84 8.03 12.14
C ALA A 171 27.93 8.65 13.03
N ASP A 172 28.21 8.04 14.19
CA ASP A 172 29.24 8.52 15.12
C ASP A 172 30.63 8.53 14.48
N ASP A 173 30.97 7.50 13.69
CA ASP A 173 32.26 7.36 13.00
C ASP A 173 32.42 8.32 11.80
N LEU A 174 31.33 8.64 11.11
CA LEU A 174 31.31 9.61 10.03
C LEU A 174 31.15 11.06 10.53
N GLY A 175 30.77 11.27 11.79
CA GLY A 175 30.40 12.57 12.34
C GLY A 175 29.04 13.07 11.84
N TYR A 176 28.16 12.17 11.42
CA TYR A 176 26.85 12.48 10.83
C TYR A 176 25.73 12.41 11.87
N ALA A 177 24.57 13.00 11.56
CA ALA A 177 23.38 12.79 12.38
C ALA A 177 22.88 11.34 12.24
N PHE A 178 22.31 10.76 13.30
CA PHE A 178 21.58 9.49 13.23
C PHE A 178 20.08 9.70 13.42
N ILE A 179 19.29 9.16 12.50
CA ILE A 179 17.82 9.23 12.55
C ILE A 179 17.22 7.84 12.46
N GLU A 180 16.43 7.46 13.47
CA GLU A 180 15.50 6.35 13.35
C GLU A 180 14.16 6.88 12.81
N LEU A 181 13.88 6.60 11.55
CA LEU A 181 12.71 7.16 10.87
C LEU A 181 11.39 6.73 11.53
N SER A 182 11.35 5.57 12.19
CA SER A 182 10.20 5.17 13.03
C SER A 182 9.92 6.13 14.19
N ARG A 183 10.96 6.69 14.83
CA ARG A 183 10.79 7.67 15.91
C ARG A 183 10.28 9.00 15.38
N GLU A 184 10.77 9.42 14.21
CA GLU A 184 10.27 10.64 13.55
C GLU A 184 8.79 10.50 13.16
N ILE A 185 8.38 9.32 12.67
CA ILE A 185 6.96 9.02 12.40
C ILE A 185 6.11 9.21 13.66
N GLU A 186 6.52 8.66 14.80
CA GLU A 186 5.80 8.78 16.07
C GLU A 186 5.74 10.22 16.56
N LYS A 187 6.85 10.97 16.44
CA LYS A 187 6.89 12.41 16.75
C LYS A 187 5.90 13.20 15.91
N PHE A 188 5.84 12.97 14.60
CA PHE A 188 4.91 13.69 13.71
C PHE A 188 3.44 13.27 13.92
N ALA A 189 3.19 12.02 14.28
CA ALA A 189 1.85 11.53 14.56
C ALA A 189 1.35 11.90 15.97
N GLY A 190 2.27 12.17 16.91
CA GLY A 190 1.94 12.42 18.32
C GLY A 190 1.50 11.17 19.08
N CYS A 191 1.68 9.98 18.49
CA CYS A 191 1.30 8.68 19.05
C CYS A 191 2.22 7.58 18.50
N SER A 192 2.16 6.39 19.10
CA SER A 192 2.98 5.23 18.69
C SER A 192 2.55 4.69 17.32
N ILE A 193 3.45 3.99 16.63
CA ILE A 193 3.12 3.33 15.35
C ILE A 193 1.94 2.35 15.50
N GLU A 194 1.84 1.66 16.64
CA GLU A 194 0.74 0.73 16.91
C GLU A 194 -0.60 1.46 16.99
N GLU A 195 -0.65 2.63 17.65
CA GLU A 195 -1.82 3.49 17.69
C GLU A 195 -2.16 4.08 16.32
N ILE A 196 -1.16 4.44 15.50
CA ILE A 196 -1.41 4.92 14.14
C ILE A 196 -2.17 3.85 13.34
N HIS A 197 -1.70 2.60 13.39
CA HIS A 197 -2.36 1.50 12.69
C HIS A 197 -3.75 1.21 13.26
N ALA A 198 -3.93 1.23 14.58
CA ALA A 198 -5.20 0.95 15.22
C ALA A 198 -6.27 2.03 14.98
N LEU A 199 -5.88 3.32 14.99
CA LEU A 199 -6.80 4.45 14.93
C LEU A 199 -6.99 5.01 13.52
N TYR A 200 -5.93 5.02 12.71
CA TYR A 200 -5.91 5.73 11.41
C TYR A 200 -5.58 4.82 10.22
N GLY A 201 -5.12 3.60 10.48
CA GLY A 201 -4.82 2.59 9.47
C GLY A 201 -3.57 2.87 8.63
N THR A 202 -3.29 1.93 7.73
CA THR A 202 -2.10 1.94 6.86
C THR A 202 -1.96 3.18 5.98
N PRO A 203 -3.02 3.74 5.37
CA PRO A 203 -2.88 4.95 4.55
C PRO A 203 -2.35 6.15 5.33
N ALA A 204 -2.77 6.32 6.59
CA ALA A 204 -2.26 7.38 7.45
C ALA A 204 -0.80 7.16 7.81
N TYR A 205 -0.43 5.92 8.18
CA TYR A 205 0.96 5.55 8.42
C TYR A 205 1.87 5.90 7.24
N ARG A 206 1.46 5.60 6.00
CA ARG A 206 2.25 5.93 4.80
C ARG A 206 2.44 7.42 4.59
N ARG A 207 1.44 8.25 4.93
CA ARG A 207 1.57 9.71 4.90
C ARG A 207 2.57 10.22 5.94
N TYR A 208 2.54 9.68 7.17
CA TYR A 208 3.53 10.04 8.20
C TYR A 208 4.93 9.54 7.85
N GLU A 209 5.07 8.33 7.29
CA GLU A 209 6.35 7.79 6.80
C GLU A 209 6.92 8.66 5.68
N ARG A 210 6.08 9.11 4.74
CA ARG A 210 6.46 10.05 3.68
C ARG A 210 7.01 11.34 4.25
N ARG A 211 6.22 11.99 5.12
CA ARG A 211 6.57 13.27 5.74
C ARG A 211 7.87 13.17 6.54
N ALA A 212 8.02 12.11 7.33
CA ALA A 212 9.22 11.91 8.12
C ALA A 212 10.48 11.77 7.24
N LEU A 213 10.36 11.10 6.10
CA LEU A 213 11.47 10.95 5.16
C LEU A 213 11.82 12.28 4.48
N GLU A 214 10.81 13.04 4.03
CA GLU A 214 11.01 14.36 3.41
C GLU A 214 11.70 15.34 4.38
N GLU A 215 11.24 15.40 5.63
CA GLU A 215 11.83 16.26 6.67
C GLU A 215 13.28 15.84 6.98
N ALA A 216 13.56 14.54 7.08
CA ALA A 216 14.92 14.05 7.32
C ALA A 216 15.88 14.45 6.19
N ILE A 217 15.45 14.36 4.93
CA ILE A 217 16.25 14.76 3.76
C ILE A 217 16.47 16.28 3.74
N GLN A 218 15.44 17.07 4.08
CA GLN A 218 15.49 18.53 4.04
C GLN A 218 16.33 19.14 5.16
N ILE A 219 16.21 18.61 6.39
CA ILE A 219 16.86 19.18 7.57
C ILE A 219 18.32 18.75 7.66
N TYR A 220 18.65 17.52 7.27
CA TYR A 220 19.96 16.93 7.51
C TYR A 220 20.73 16.69 6.21
N PRO A 221 21.76 17.51 5.91
CA PRO A 221 22.61 17.31 4.74
C PRO A 221 23.54 16.09 4.88
N GLU A 222 23.94 15.76 6.12
CA GLU A 222 24.83 14.64 6.44
C GLU A 222 24.17 13.77 7.51
N VAL A 223 23.69 12.59 7.13
CA VAL A 223 22.83 11.77 7.99
C VAL A 223 22.88 10.29 7.65
N VAL A 224 22.80 9.46 8.69
CA VAL A 224 22.50 8.03 8.59
C VAL A 224 21.07 7.79 9.05
N ILE A 225 20.22 7.27 8.15
CA ILE A 225 18.80 7.04 8.37
C ILE A 225 18.53 5.54 8.49
N ALA A 226 18.06 5.08 9.65
CA ALA A 226 17.50 3.74 9.80
C ALA A 226 16.01 3.75 9.43
N THR A 227 15.64 3.05 8.34
CA THR A 227 14.25 3.06 7.85
C THR A 227 13.39 1.96 8.49
N PRO A 228 12.05 2.10 8.54
CA PRO A 228 11.16 0.98 8.79
C PRO A 228 11.36 -0.10 7.73
N GLY A 229 11.22 -1.38 8.13
CA GLY A 229 11.40 -2.49 7.19
C GLY A 229 10.38 -2.51 6.04
N GLY A 230 9.19 -1.93 6.27
CA GLY A 230 8.12 -1.87 5.28
C GLY A 230 8.18 -0.70 4.30
N LEU A 231 9.17 0.20 4.41
CA LEU A 231 9.27 1.39 3.55
C LEU A 231 9.40 1.01 2.07
N VAL A 232 10.20 -0.02 1.77
CA VAL A 232 10.43 -0.49 0.39
C VAL A 232 9.19 -1.03 -0.30
N SER A 233 8.12 -1.33 0.46
CA SER A 233 6.83 -1.78 -0.08
C SER A 233 5.95 -0.63 -0.55
N ASP A 234 6.31 0.62 -0.27
CA ASP A 234 5.66 1.81 -0.81
C ASP A 234 6.55 2.42 -1.90
N ALA A 235 6.10 2.35 -3.16
CA ALA A 235 6.90 2.76 -4.30
C ALA A 235 7.24 4.26 -4.29
N ALA A 236 6.34 5.10 -3.77
CA ALA A 236 6.57 6.55 -3.73
C ALA A 236 7.65 6.91 -2.70
N ASN A 237 7.56 6.37 -1.49
CA ASN A 237 8.55 6.55 -0.43
C ASN A 237 9.89 5.95 -0.82
N PHE A 238 9.89 4.77 -1.45
CA PHE A 238 11.14 4.14 -1.86
C PHE A 238 11.83 4.87 -3.02
N ASN A 239 11.08 5.41 -3.99
CA ASN A 239 11.65 6.25 -5.03
C ASN A 239 12.28 7.52 -4.46
N LEU A 240 11.63 8.16 -3.48
CA LEU A 240 12.21 9.31 -2.77
C LEU A 240 13.51 8.93 -2.07
N LEU A 241 13.52 7.82 -1.33
CA LEU A 241 14.72 7.33 -0.65
C LEU A 241 15.89 7.10 -1.63
N LEU A 242 15.63 6.42 -2.76
CA LEU A 242 16.63 6.11 -3.78
C LEU A 242 17.15 7.37 -4.49
N ALA A 243 16.32 8.40 -4.63
CA ALA A 243 16.70 9.65 -5.29
C ALA A 243 17.62 10.51 -4.41
N HIS A 244 17.44 10.48 -3.09
CA HIS A 244 18.08 11.44 -2.17
C HIS A 244 19.13 10.85 -1.23
N CYS A 245 19.22 9.51 -1.14
CA CYS A 245 20.15 8.83 -0.25
C CYS A 245 20.98 7.78 -0.99
N THR A 246 22.20 7.58 -0.52
CA THR A 246 22.99 6.37 -0.74
C THR A 246 22.37 5.24 0.07
N THR A 247 21.96 4.16 -0.60
CA THR A 247 21.18 3.09 0.05
C THR A 247 22.02 1.86 0.36
N VAL A 248 21.97 1.41 1.61
CA VAL A 248 22.66 0.21 2.10
C VAL A 248 21.63 -0.80 2.59
N TRP A 249 21.57 -1.96 1.95
CA TRP A 249 20.75 -3.07 2.40
C TRP A 249 21.52 -3.91 3.42
N LEU A 250 21.10 -3.82 4.70
CA LEU A 250 21.55 -4.72 5.74
C LEU A 250 20.75 -6.03 5.70
N GLN A 251 21.46 -7.12 5.42
CA GLN A 251 20.97 -8.48 5.41
C GLN A 251 21.32 -9.18 6.73
N ALA A 252 20.46 -10.09 7.15
CA ALA A 252 20.77 -11.06 8.19
C ALA A 252 20.06 -12.38 7.84
N ASP A 253 20.61 -13.48 8.32
CA ASP A 253 19.95 -14.77 8.19
C ASP A 253 18.63 -14.77 8.98
N PRO A 254 17.60 -15.52 8.54
CA PRO A 254 16.30 -15.53 9.22
C PRO A 254 16.38 -15.88 10.71
N ALA A 255 17.30 -16.76 11.10
CA ALA A 255 17.53 -17.12 12.50
C ALA A 255 18.05 -15.94 13.32
N ASP A 256 19.00 -15.16 12.78
CA ASP A 256 19.55 -13.98 13.44
C ASP A 256 18.52 -12.86 13.55
N HIS A 257 17.70 -12.66 12.51
CA HIS A 257 16.57 -11.75 12.57
C HIS A 257 15.66 -12.05 13.76
N MET A 258 15.24 -13.31 13.91
CA MET A 258 14.38 -13.71 15.02
C MET A 258 15.06 -13.58 16.38
N GLY A 259 16.30 -14.05 16.51
CA GLY A 259 17.05 -13.96 17.76
C GLY A 259 17.21 -12.51 18.23
N ARG A 260 17.55 -11.60 17.32
CA ARG A 260 17.71 -10.17 17.62
C ARG A 260 16.37 -9.49 17.94
N VAL A 261 15.29 -9.83 17.24
CA VAL A 261 13.95 -9.26 17.50
C VAL A 261 13.40 -9.72 18.85
N ALA A 262 13.57 -11.01 19.18
CA ALA A 262 13.22 -11.57 20.48
C ALA A 262 13.97 -10.88 21.64
N ALA A 263 15.28 -10.67 21.48
CA ALA A 263 16.10 -9.97 22.47
C ALA A 263 15.67 -8.51 22.69
N GLN A 264 14.99 -7.90 21.72
CA GLN A 264 14.43 -6.55 21.81
C GLN A 264 13.03 -6.50 22.46
N GLY A 265 12.55 -7.62 23.01
CA GLY A 265 11.26 -7.70 23.71
C GLY A 265 10.05 -7.86 22.81
N ASP A 266 10.24 -7.98 21.49
CA ASP A 266 9.16 -8.33 20.57
C ASP A 266 9.03 -9.85 20.48
N MET A 267 8.13 -10.40 21.29
CA MET A 267 7.89 -11.84 21.40
C MET A 267 6.90 -12.36 20.34
N ARG A 268 6.33 -11.49 19.48
CA ARG A 268 5.43 -11.88 18.38
C ARG A 268 6.04 -12.98 17.48
N PRO A 269 7.35 -12.98 17.16
CA PRO A 269 7.98 -14.05 16.40
C PRO A 269 8.12 -15.38 17.16
N MET A 270 8.08 -15.38 18.49
CA MET A 270 8.31 -16.57 19.32
C MET A 270 7.03 -17.33 19.66
N ALA A 271 5.87 -16.66 19.69
CA ALA A 271 4.60 -17.27 20.06
C ALA A 271 4.05 -18.29 19.04
N ALA A 272 4.60 -18.33 17.81
CA ALA A 272 4.18 -19.22 16.72
C ALA A 272 5.38 -19.73 15.89
N SER A 273 6.45 -20.21 16.55
CA SER A 273 7.83 -20.20 16.00
C SER A 273 8.04 -20.78 14.59
N ARG A 274 7.26 -21.79 14.14
CA ARG A 274 7.39 -22.31 12.78
C ARG A 274 6.63 -21.49 11.74
N GLU A 275 5.38 -21.13 12.00
CA GLU A 275 4.58 -20.29 11.12
C GLU A 275 5.17 -18.88 11.01
N ALA A 276 5.61 -18.31 12.15
CA ALA A 276 6.28 -17.02 12.18
C ALA A 276 7.60 -17.01 11.38
N MET A 277 8.36 -18.11 11.41
CA MET A 277 9.57 -18.26 10.59
C MET A 277 9.24 -18.37 9.09
N GLU A 278 8.18 -19.10 8.75
CA GLU A 278 7.70 -19.18 7.37
C GLU A 278 7.18 -17.84 6.85
N ASP A 279 6.46 -17.08 7.67
CA ASP A 279 6.03 -15.72 7.39
C ASP A 279 7.20 -14.77 7.19
N LEU A 280 8.21 -14.83 8.07
CA LEU A 280 9.42 -14.03 7.95
C LEU A 280 10.13 -14.33 6.62
N LYS A 281 10.26 -15.62 6.25
CA LYS A 281 10.83 -16.03 4.96
C LYS A 281 10.01 -15.51 3.78
N ARG A 282 8.67 -15.57 3.84
CA ARG A 282 7.78 -15.01 2.81
C ARG A 282 7.96 -13.50 2.67
N ILE A 283 8.04 -12.77 3.78
CA ILE A 283 8.28 -11.32 3.79
C ILE A 283 9.65 -11.00 3.20
N LEU A 284 10.70 -11.73 3.58
CA LEU A 284 12.05 -11.59 3.02
C LEU A 284 12.04 -11.80 1.51
N ALA A 285 11.45 -12.90 1.05
CA ALA A 285 11.35 -13.21 -0.38
C ALA A 285 10.59 -12.11 -1.15
N GLY A 286 9.44 -11.68 -0.63
CA GLY A 286 8.62 -10.63 -1.25
C GLY A 286 9.28 -9.25 -1.29
N ARG A 287 10.15 -8.94 -0.31
CA ARG A 287 10.84 -7.63 -0.23
C ARG A 287 12.25 -7.65 -0.82
N SER A 288 12.85 -8.81 -1.03
CA SER A 288 14.22 -8.93 -1.53
C SER A 288 14.40 -8.24 -2.88
N ALA A 289 13.43 -8.36 -3.80
CA ALA A 289 13.47 -7.66 -5.08
C ALA A 289 13.56 -6.13 -4.91
N PHE A 290 12.88 -5.57 -3.91
CA PHE A 290 12.97 -4.14 -3.62
C PHE A 290 14.26 -3.78 -2.87
N TYR A 291 14.64 -4.52 -1.83
CA TYR A 291 15.89 -4.27 -1.11
C TYR A 291 17.11 -4.37 -2.03
N SER A 292 17.10 -5.25 -3.03
CA SER A 292 18.19 -5.42 -3.99
C SER A 292 18.48 -4.18 -4.83
N LYS A 293 17.56 -3.19 -4.87
CA LYS A 293 17.79 -1.90 -5.51
C LYS A 293 18.77 -1.01 -4.76
N ALA A 294 19.15 -1.38 -3.52
CA ALA A 294 20.23 -0.73 -2.80
C ALA A 294 21.56 -0.78 -3.55
N GLU A 295 22.41 0.22 -3.32
CA GLU A 295 23.73 0.32 -3.93
C GLU A 295 24.75 -0.61 -3.27
N LEU A 296 24.64 -0.76 -1.95
CA LEU A 296 25.49 -1.66 -1.16
C LEU A 296 24.64 -2.74 -0.50
N HIS A 297 25.08 -3.99 -0.57
CA HIS A 297 24.43 -5.14 0.07
C HIS A 297 25.40 -5.68 1.10
N PHE A 298 25.00 -5.69 2.37
CA PHE A 298 25.89 -6.03 3.47
C PHE A 298 25.27 -7.09 4.38
N ASN A 299 25.88 -8.27 4.44
CA ASN A 299 25.39 -9.37 5.29
C ASN A 299 25.97 -9.30 6.71
N THR A 300 25.13 -8.87 7.66
CA THR A 300 25.50 -8.78 9.07
C THR A 300 25.68 -10.14 9.75
N SER A 301 25.17 -11.23 9.18
CA SER A 301 25.34 -12.59 9.70
C SER A 301 26.68 -13.21 9.29
N ALA A 302 27.40 -12.60 8.34
CA ALA A 302 28.72 -13.07 7.93
C ALA A 302 29.82 -12.81 8.98
N TYR A 303 29.50 -12.09 10.06
CA TYR A 303 30.45 -11.62 11.06
C TYR A 303 30.13 -12.19 12.44
N GLY A 304 31.15 -12.68 13.15
CA GLY A 304 31.00 -13.26 14.48
C GLY A 304 30.77 -12.26 15.62
N SER A 305 30.89 -10.95 15.37
CA SER A 305 30.63 -9.90 16.35
C SER A 305 30.10 -8.62 15.69
N VAL A 306 29.40 -7.79 16.47
CA VAL A 306 28.90 -6.49 16.00
C VAL A 306 30.06 -5.55 15.66
N ASP A 307 31.19 -5.64 16.35
CA ASP A 307 32.38 -4.82 16.07
C ASP A 307 33.00 -5.17 14.72
N ALA A 308 33.14 -6.46 14.41
CA ALA A 308 33.66 -6.90 13.11
C ALA A 308 32.70 -6.50 11.97
N ALA A 309 31.40 -6.66 12.17
CA ALA A 309 30.39 -6.21 11.21
C ALA A 309 30.44 -4.69 11.00
N PHE A 310 30.59 -3.92 12.08
CA PHE A 310 30.68 -2.47 12.00
C PHE A 310 31.92 -2.00 11.23
N GLN A 311 33.09 -2.57 11.52
CA GLN A 311 34.33 -2.15 10.86
C GLN A 311 34.24 -2.39 9.35
N ALA A 312 33.80 -3.59 8.94
CA ALA A 312 33.62 -3.91 7.53
C ALA A 312 32.57 -3.03 6.85
N LEU A 313 31.44 -2.75 7.53
CA LEU A 313 30.43 -1.84 7.01
C LEU A 313 30.97 -0.42 6.83
N SER A 314 31.73 0.11 7.81
CA SER A 314 32.31 1.45 7.72
C SER A 314 33.28 1.54 6.54
N ASP A 315 34.14 0.55 6.37
CA ASP A 315 35.11 0.50 5.25
C ASP A 315 34.40 0.50 3.89
N GLU A 316 33.37 -0.35 3.71
CA GLU A 316 32.59 -0.41 2.47
C GLU A 316 31.79 0.89 2.19
N VAL A 317 31.18 1.47 3.23
CA VAL A 317 30.44 2.74 3.10
C VAL A 317 31.39 3.89 2.76
N ARG A 318 32.56 3.98 3.40
CA ARG A 318 33.55 5.01 3.07
C ARG A 318 34.05 4.88 1.63
N ALA A 319 34.28 3.66 1.16
CA ALA A 319 34.65 3.41 -0.23
C ALA A 319 33.55 3.89 -1.20
N LEU A 320 32.28 3.64 -0.88
CA LEU A 320 31.13 4.07 -1.68
C LEU A 320 30.93 5.59 -1.69
N VAL A 321 31.11 6.25 -0.55
CA VAL A 321 30.89 7.69 -0.38
C VAL A 321 32.07 8.52 -0.90
N SER A 322 33.28 7.96 -0.97
CA SER A 322 34.49 8.66 -1.43
C SER A 322 34.73 8.57 -2.95
N GLY A 323 34.08 7.63 -3.65
CA GLY A 323 34.18 7.44 -5.11
C GLY A 323 33.10 8.17 -5.89
#